data_AF-R1DP78-F1
#
_entry.id   AF-R1DP78-F1
#
_cell.length_a   1.000
_cell.length_b   1.000
_cell.length_c   1.000
_cell.angle_alpha   90.00
_cell.angle_beta   90.00
_cell.angle_gamma   90.00
#
_symmetry.space_group_name_H-M   'P 1'
#
loop_
_entity.id
_entity.type
_entity.pdbx_description
1 polymer ?
#
loop_
_entity_poly.entity_id
_entity_poly.type
_entity_poly.pdbx_seq_one_letter_code
_entity_poly.pdbx_strand_id
1 'polypeptide(L)'
;MIADIELLPDASNELKQAIKTAVSGTGLSHTVHAHGATVKGQAEAVWTAARAAFDACIAAGASTETVLLKMRCGDGENGAAASAVKTTASAAATAMVPQRPSPFGSGVRKLQVVDCHCGGEPARVIVGGMPHVHGASMVEDFDHYRALLLHEPRGYPCQNADFIPLHSAAFALLVFSRPPTRPEAAFGVVVAEQGKIYPAMSGHNVICVATALLETGMAGLVQVKAQCEHGKATQVELRNAPAFCRPCDMGVEVDVPLGVGKVTVDIAYGGMFYVIVDAASACAPRCRELRWDDPATHTGMLDRSPCGTGTCAIMAALHARGELRVGEPFEHSSILGTKFIGRLHEEVVVGGGGTEPVRAVVPTISGRAWITQHATVVCDPSDPFPEGYKVGDIW
;
A
#
# COMPACT_ATOMS: atom_id res chain seq x y z
N MET A 1 -23.58 21.40 19.79
CA MET A 1 -22.11 21.36 19.58
C MET A 1 -21.41 21.91 20.80
N ILE A 2 -20.25 21.35 21.13
CA ILE A 2 -19.35 21.81 22.20
C ILE A 2 -17.99 22.14 21.57
N ALA A 3 -17.45 23.32 21.86
CA ALA A 3 -16.09 23.70 21.52
C ALA A 3 -15.29 23.95 22.80
N ASP A 4 -14.17 23.25 22.94
CA ASP A 4 -13.20 23.40 24.02
C ASP A 4 -11.97 24.13 23.45
N ILE A 5 -11.68 25.30 24.00
CA ILE A 5 -10.55 26.16 23.64
C ILE A 5 -9.52 26.02 24.75
N GLU A 6 -8.45 25.27 24.51
CA GLU A 6 -7.41 24.98 25.50
C GLU A 6 -6.14 25.78 25.20
N LEU A 7 -5.55 26.34 26.24
CA LEU A 7 -4.23 26.96 26.24
C LEU A 7 -3.23 26.00 26.88
N LEU A 8 -1.99 26.01 26.38
CA LEU A 8 -0.90 25.29 27.05
C LEU A 8 -0.68 25.82 28.48
N PRO A 9 -0.15 24.99 29.41
CA PRO A 9 -0.02 25.33 30.83
C PRO A 9 0.72 26.66 31.10
N ASP A 10 1.65 27.04 30.23
CA ASP A 10 2.52 28.21 30.36
C ASP A 10 2.00 29.48 29.64
N ALA A 11 0.73 29.50 29.21
CA ALA A 11 0.16 30.64 28.51
C ALA A 11 0.01 31.90 29.40
N SER A 12 0.32 33.07 28.83
CA SER A 12 0.30 34.36 29.54
C SER A 12 -1.12 34.73 30.03
N ASN A 13 -1.18 35.58 31.05
CA ASN A 13 -2.45 36.08 31.58
C ASN A 13 -3.22 36.93 30.55
N GLU A 14 -2.54 37.56 29.58
CA GLU A 14 -3.20 38.30 28.50
C GLU A 14 -3.99 37.37 27.57
N LEU A 15 -3.43 36.19 27.26
CA LEU A 15 -4.10 35.19 26.41
C LEU A 15 -5.36 34.63 27.08
N LYS A 16 -5.30 34.37 28.39
CA LYS A 16 -6.46 33.93 29.18
C LYS A 16 -7.57 34.98 29.20
N GLN A 17 -7.20 36.26 29.29
CA GLN A 17 -8.16 37.37 29.28
C GLN A 17 -8.77 37.60 27.89
N ALA A 18 -8.01 37.36 26.81
CA ALA A 18 -8.51 37.44 25.44
C ALA A 18 -9.61 36.39 25.16
N ILE A 19 -9.40 35.13 25.56
CA ILE A 19 -10.43 34.06 25.43
C ILE A 19 -11.69 34.43 26.20
N LYS A 20 -11.54 34.85 27.46
CA LYS A 20 -12.67 35.20 28.32
C LYS A 20 -13.51 36.33 27.71
N THR A 21 -12.86 37.36 27.18
CA THR A 21 -13.53 38.50 26.55
C THR A 21 -14.26 38.09 25.27
N ALA A 22 -13.61 37.30 24.41
CA ALA A 22 -14.19 36.84 23.15
C ALA A 22 -15.37 35.89 23.37
N VAL A 23 -15.28 34.97 24.33
CA VAL A 23 -16.35 34.00 24.61
C VAL A 23 -17.54 34.66 25.30
N SER A 24 -17.32 35.54 26.27
CA SER A 24 -18.41 36.23 26.97
C SER A 24 -19.20 37.20 26.08
N GLY A 25 -18.62 37.68 24.98
CA GLY A 25 -19.31 38.53 24.00
C GLY A 25 -20.28 37.81 23.05
N THR A 26 -20.35 36.47 23.09
CA THR A 26 -21.07 35.66 22.08
C THR A 26 -22.52 35.33 22.43
N GLY A 27 -22.93 35.54 23.69
CA GLY A 27 -24.28 35.20 24.17
C GLY A 27 -24.58 33.68 24.25
N LEU A 28 -23.59 32.82 24.00
CA LEU A 28 -23.72 31.36 24.08
C LEU A 28 -23.45 30.84 25.49
N SER A 29 -23.97 29.65 25.82
CA SER A 29 -23.69 28.99 27.09
C SER A 29 -22.21 28.60 27.14
N HIS A 30 -21.45 29.11 28.11
CA HIS A 30 -20.02 28.88 28.18
C HIS A 30 -19.51 28.67 29.61
N THR A 31 -18.33 28.09 29.74
CA THR A 31 -17.63 27.88 31.01
C THR A 31 -16.14 28.14 30.80
N VAL A 32 -15.58 29.13 31.50
CA VAL A 32 -14.14 29.44 31.46
C VAL A 32 -13.43 28.69 32.58
N HIS A 33 -12.35 27.99 32.26
CA HIS A 33 -11.52 27.23 33.19
C HIS A 33 -10.06 27.70 33.14
N ALA A 34 -9.21 27.18 34.04
CA ALA A 34 -7.87 27.72 34.31
C ALA A 34 -6.94 27.79 33.07
N HIS A 35 -7.17 26.91 32.11
CA HIS A 35 -6.39 26.80 30.87
C HIS A 35 -7.27 26.91 29.63
N GLY A 36 -8.44 27.56 29.69
CA GLY A 36 -9.30 27.56 28.51
C GLY A 36 -10.74 27.96 28.73
N ALA A 37 -11.57 27.72 27.72
CA ALA A 37 -13.01 27.92 27.78
C ALA A 37 -13.78 26.88 26.96
N THR A 38 -14.92 26.44 27.48
CA THR A 38 -15.86 25.55 26.81
C THR A 38 -17.09 26.35 26.39
N VAL A 39 -17.50 26.27 25.13
CA VAL A 39 -18.69 26.95 24.58
C VAL A 39 -19.67 25.91 24.03
N LYS A 40 -20.96 26.06 24.34
CA LYS A 40 -22.03 25.14 23.96
C LYS A 40 -23.18 25.90 23.30
N GLY A 41 -23.70 25.34 22.22
CA GLY A 41 -24.78 25.95 21.44
C GLY A 41 -25.00 25.30 20.08
N GLN A 42 -25.71 26.01 19.20
CA GLN A 42 -25.89 25.59 17.80
C GLN A 42 -24.57 25.65 17.02
N ALA A 43 -24.38 24.74 16.08
CA ALA A 43 -23.09 24.46 15.45
C ALA A 43 -22.40 25.70 14.85
N GLU A 44 -23.12 26.46 14.02
CA GLU A 44 -22.60 27.67 13.38
C GLU A 44 -22.22 28.77 14.37
N ALA A 45 -23.06 28.98 15.39
CA ALA A 45 -22.79 29.98 16.42
C ALA A 45 -21.58 29.59 17.29
N VAL A 46 -21.46 28.30 17.63
CA VAL A 46 -20.32 27.77 18.39
C VAL A 46 -19.03 27.88 17.58
N TRP A 47 -19.04 27.55 16.29
CA TRP A 47 -17.87 27.71 15.42
C TRP A 47 -17.42 29.17 15.32
N THR A 48 -18.38 30.07 15.11
CA THR A 48 -18.10 31.52 15.02
C THR A 48 -17.50 32.05 16.31
N ALA A 49 -18.07 31.69 17.46
CA ALA A 49 -17.57 32.07 18.78
C ALA A 49 -16.16 31.52 19.06
N ALA A 50 -15.93 30.25 18.75
CA ALA A 50 -14.65 29.60 19.00
C ALA A 50 -13.55 30.13 18.08
N ARG A 51 -13.89 30.47 16.83
CA ARG A 51 -12.97 31.10 15.89
C ARG A 51 -12.59 32.53 16.31
N ALA A 52 -13.57 33.34 16.72
CA ALA A 52 -13.31 34.69 17.21
C ALA A 52 -12.40 34.70 18.45
N ALA A 53 -12.57 33.73 19.35
CA ALA A 53 -11.69 33.56 20.50
C ALA A 53 -10.27 33.12 20.12
N PHE A 54 -10.13 32.22 19.14
CA PHE A 54 -8.81 31.83 18.61
C PHE A 54 -8.10 33.03 17.97
N ASP A 55 -8.79 33.78 17.11
CA ASP A 55 -8.21 34.93 16.41
C ASP A 55 -7.81 36.04 17.42
N ALA A 56 -8.57 36.22 18.50
CA ALA A 56 -8.21 37.15 19.58
C ALA A 56 -6.93 36.73 20.32
N CYS A 57 -6.69 35.41 20.51
CA CYS A 57 -5.44 34.93 21.10
C CYS A 57 -4.23 35.15 20.18
N ILE A 58 -4.39 34.93 18.87
CA ILE A 58 -3.33 35.19 17.89
C ILE A 58 -3.00 36.69 17.87
N ALA A 59 -4.01 37.56 17.91
CA ALA A 59 -3.82 39.01 17.97
C ALA A 59 -3.13 39.47 19.28
N ALA A 60 -3.33 38.74 20.37
CA ALA A 60 -2.66 38.97 21.65
C ALA A 60 -1.25 38.33 21.73
N GLY A 61 -0.73 37.77 20.63
CA GLY A 61 0.65 37.30 20.52
C GLY A 61 0.86 35.80 20.77
N ALA A 62 -0.21 34.99 20.81
CA ALA A 62 -0.06 33.53 20.88
C ALA A 62 0.54 32.96 19.59
N SER A 63 1.48 32.02 19.71
CA SER A 63 1.87 31.20 18.56
C SER A 63 0.78 30.16 18.27
N THR A 64 0.68 29.68 17.03
CA THR A 64 -0.28 28.63 16.64
C THR A 64 -0.07 27.31 17.38
N GLU A 65 1.06 27.15 18.06
CA GLU A 65 1.38 25.98 18.89
C GLU A 65 0.87 26.14 20.34
N THR A 66 0.42 27.33 20.75
CA THR A 66 0.04 27.61 22.15
C THR A 66 -1.47 27.49 22.42
N VAL A 67 -2.31 27.44 21.38
CA VAL A 67 -3.77 27.44 21.49
C VAL A 67 -4.36 26.27 20.69
N LEU A 68 -5.10 25.41 21.37
CA LEU A 68 -5.77 24.23 20.81
C LEU A 68 -7.28 24.46 20.76
N LEU A 69 -7.86 24.26 19.58
CA LEU A 69 -9.30 24.29 19.39
C LEU A 69 -9.81 22.85 19.17
N LYS A 70 -10.62 22.34 20.10
CA LYS A 70 -11.27 21.03 19.98
C LYS A 70 -12.77 21.22 19.83
N MET A 71 -13.35 20.64 18.78
CA MET A 71 -14.80 20.63 18.61
C MET A 71 -15.33 19.20 18.72
N ARG A 72 -16.49 19.05 19.37
CA ARG A 72 -17.18 17.76 19.48
C ARG A 72 -18.70 17.93 19.40
N CYS A 73 -19.35 16.94 18.80
CA CYS A 73 -20.79 16.78 18.93
C CYS A 73 -21.11 16.32 20.35
N GLY A 74 -22.05 16.98 21.01
CA GLY A 74 -22.32 16.73 22.41
C GLY A 74 -23.33 15.62 22.56
N ASP A 75 -22.87 14.39 22.77
CA ASP A 75 -23.61 13.33 23.44
C ASP A 75 -22.66 12.65 24.44
N GLY A 76 -23.21 12.21 25.57
CA GLY A 76 -22.48 11.85 26.79
C GLY A 76 -21.35 10.81 26.61
N GLU A 77 -20.29 11.02 27.38
CA GLU A 77 -19.32 10.03 27.88
C GLU A 77 -19.03 8.80 27.01
N ASN A 78 -18.03 8.89 26.13
CA ASN A 78 -16.78 8.10 26.20
C ASN A 78 -16.02 8.12 24.87
N GLY A 79 -14.73 8.45 24.94
CA GLY A 79 -13.67 7.80 24.18
C GLY A 79 -13.54 8.06 22.66
N ALA A 80 -12.39 8.65 22.32
CA ALA A 80 -11.67 8.50 21.04
C ALA A 80 -12.08 9.35 19.82
N ALA A 81 -11.11 10.20 19.44
CA ALA A 81 -10.71 10.66 18.11
C ALA A 81 -11.76 10.74 16.98
N ALA A 82 -11.98 11.97 16.49
CA ALA A 82 -12.22 12.20 15.07
C ALA A 82 -11.81 13.65 14.71
N SER A 83 -10.63 13.81 14.12
CA SER A 83 -10.21 15.05 13.48
C SER A 83 -10.51 14.98 11.98
N ALA A 84 -11.39 15.85 11.49
CA ALA A 84 -11.49 16.33 10.11
C ALA A 84 -12.75 17.21 9.99
N VAL A 85 -12.86 18.30 9.22
CA VAL A 85 -11.99 18.98 8.24
C VAL A 85 -12.69 20.32 7.89
N LYS A 86 -11.87 21.36 7.63
CA LYS A 86 -11.97 22.54 6.73
C LYS A 86 -13.36 23.16 6.42
N THR A 87 -13.54 24.49 6.28
CA THR A 87 -12.93 25.43 5.31
C THR A 87 -13.54 26.84 5.60
N THR A 88 -12.91 27.98 5.31
CA THR A 88 -12.90 28.58 3.96
C THR A 88 -11.98 29.82 3.88
N ALA A 89 -11.44 29.99 2.67
CA ALA A 89 -10.82 31.13 2.00
C ALA A 89 -10.52 32.44 2.77
N SER A 90 -9.24 32.81 2.80
CA SER A 90 -8.74 34.17 2.95
C SER A 90 -7.63 34.41 1.92
N ALA A 91 -7.54 35.65 1.44
CA ALA A 91 -6.79 36.08 0.27
C ALA A 91 -5.31 35.63 0.28
N ALA A 92 -4.85 35.23 -0.91
CA ALA A 92 -3.55 34.65 -1.17
C ALA A 92 -2.38 35.50 -0.66
N ALA A 93 -1.84 35.13 0.50
CA ALA A 93 -0.41 35.16 0.72
C ALA A 93 0.14 33.87 0.06
N THR A 94 1.05 34.02 -0.89
CA THR A 94 1.71 32.91 -1.60
C THR A 94 2.56 32.12 -0.60
N ALA A 95 1.92 31.24 0.18
CA ALA A 95 2.62 30.24 0.95
C ALA A 95 3.30 29.32 -0.08
N MET A 96 4.58 29.56 -0.34
CA MET A 96 5.39 28.69 -1.17
C MET A 96 5.27 27.28 -0.58
N VAL A 97 4.87 26.31 -1.41
CA VAL A 97 4.93 24.90 -1.01
C VAL A 97 6.36 24.65 -0.55
N PRO A 98 6.58 24.08 0.65
CA PRO A 98 7.94 23.86 1.16
C PRO A 98 8.76 23.13 0.11
N GLN A 99 9.80 23.78 -0.42
CA GLN A 99 10.67 23.15 -1.41
C GLN A 99 11.46 22.05 -0.71
N ARG A 100 11.14 20.80 -1.03
CA ARG A 100 11.92 19.65 -0.61
C ARG A 100 13.05 19.44 -1.62
N PRO A 101 14.30 19.29 -1.20
CA PRO A 101 15.39 19.01 -2.13
C PRO A 101 15.10 17.69 -2.86
N SER A 102 15.21 17.71 -4.18
CA SER A 102 15.01 16.51 -5.02
C SER A 102 16.14 15.50 -4.81
N PRO A 103 15.85 14.23 -4.48
CA PRO A 103 16.86 13.19 -4.37
C PRO A 103 17.39 12.71 -5.74
N PHE A 104 16.83 13.21 -6.85
CA PHE A 104 17.12 12.70 -8.20
C PHE A 104 18.20 13.48 -8.98
N GLY A 105 18.83 14.47 -8.31
CA GLY A 105 19.85 15.36 -8.87
C GLY A 105 19.29 16.73 -9.26
N SER A 106 20.16 17.60 -9.79
CA SER A 106 19.83 18.99 -10.15
C SER A 106 19.22 19.17 -11.55
N GLY A 107 19.19 18.11 -12.36
CA GLY A 107 18.63 18.13 -13.72
C GLY A 107 17.32 17.38 -13.83
N VAL A 108 16.50 17.73 -14.82
CA VAL A 108 15.26 17.01 -15.15
C VAL A 108 15.61 15.59 -15.60
N ARG A 109 15.11 14.59 -14.86
CA ARG A 109 15.27 13.17 -15.18
C ARG A 109 13.99 12.64 -15.83
N LYS A 110 14.14 11.69 -16.76
CA LYS A 110 13.03 11.01 -17.44
C LYS A 110 13.18 9.50 -17.27
N LEU A 111 12.14 8.86 -16.76
CA LEU A 111 12.03 7.40 -16.69
C LEU A 111 11.04 6.94 -17.75
N GLN A 112 11.45 5.98 -18.58
CA GLN A 112 10.56 5.33 -19.54
C GLN A 112 9.86 4.16 -18.86
N VAL A 113 8.54 4.15 -18.89
CA VAL A 113 7.74 3.12 -18.23
C VAL A 113 6.71 2.51 -19.18
N VAL A 114 6.48 1.22 -18.99
CA VAL A 114 5.41 0.45 -19.63
C VAL A 114 4.48 0.00 -18.52
N ASP A 115 3.26 0.53 -18.51
CA ASP A 115 2.22 0.09 -17.60
C ASP A 115 1.51 -1.11 -18.21
N CYS A 116 1.30 -2.12 -17.39
CA CYS A 116 0.65 -3.37 -17.73
C CYS A 116 -0.36 -3.75 -16.65
N HIS A 117 -1.18 -4.76 -16.90
CA HIS A 117 -1.87 -5.48 -15.84
C HIS A 117 -1.86 -6.98 -16.10
N CYS A 118 -1.85 -7.79 -15.04
CA CYS A 118 -1.99 -9.25 -15.11
C CYS A 118 -3.16 -9.67 -14.23
N GLY A 119 -4.17 -10.33 -14.82
CA GLY A 119 -5.37 -10.70 -14.08
C GLY A 119 -6.18 -9.52 -13.52
N GLY A 120 -5.90 -8.29 -13.95
CA GLY A 120 -6.51 -7.06 -13.41
C GLY A 120 -5.59 -6.30 -12.46
N GLU A 121 -4.52 -6.92 -11.96
CA GLU A 121 -3.58 -6.28 -11.05
C GLU A 121 -2.56 -5.45 -11.85
N PRO A 122 -2.42 -4.14 -11.56
CA PRO A 122 -1.54 -3.27 -12.33
C PRO A 122 -0.07 -3.55 -12.03
N ALA A 123 0.80 -3.31 -13.02
CA ALA A 123 2.24 -3.33 -12.83
C ALA A 123 2.88 -2.26 -13.72
N ARG A 124 3.75 -1.46 -13.14
CA ARG A 124 4.55 -0.47 -13.86
C ARG A 124 5.97 -1.02 -14.04
N VAL A 125 6.41 -1.10 -15.28
CA VAL A 125 7.70 -1.67 -15.67
C VAL A 125 8.60 -0.55 -16.19
N ILE A 126 9.69 -0.22 -15.48
CA ILE A 126 10.68 0.76 -15.99
C ILE A 126 11.54 0.13 -17.07
N VAL A 127 11.49 0.67 -18.28
CA VAL A 127 12.31 0.18 -19.40
C VAL A 127 13.51 1.08 -19.71
N GLY A 128 13.63 2.25 -19.07
CA GLY A 128 14.78 3.13 -19.27
C GLY A 128 14.82 4.34 -18.34
N GLY A 129 15.99 5.00 -18.29
CA GLY A 129 16.20 6.25 -17.53
C GLY A 129 16.64 6.07 -16.07
N MET A 130 16.66 4.82 -15.59
CA MET A 130 17.12 4.49 -14.23
C MET A 130 18.65 4.63 -14.10
N PRO A 131 19.19 5.17 -13.00
CA PRO A 131 20.63 5.21 -12.78
C PRO A 131 21.24 3.81 -12.65
N HIS A 132 22.57 3.75 -12.82
CA HIS A 132 23.31 2.52 -12.56
C HIS A 132 23.34 2.18 -11.06
N VAL A 133 23.00 0.95 -10.71
CA VAL A 133 23.05 0.45 -9.33
C VAL A 133 24.47 -0.01 -9.02
N HIS A 134 25.12 0.60 -8.03
CA HIS A 134 26.41 0.17 -7.53
C HIS A 134 26.28 -0.28 -6.07
N GLY A 135 26.23 -1.59 -5.79
CA GLY A 135 26.23 -2.10 -4.41
C GLY A 135 25.33 -3.31 -4.15
N ALA A 136 25.33 -3.78 -2.89
CA ALA A 136 24.51 -4.90 -2.41
C ALA A 136 23.21 -4.46 -1.70
N SER A 137 23.09 -3.20 -1.29
CA SER A 137 21.96 -2.63 -0.54
C SER A 137 21.01 -1.86 -1.46
N MET A 138 20.38 -2.59 -2.39
CA MET A 138 19.49 -2.02 -3.41
C MET A 138 18.15 -1.49 -2.85
N VAL A 139 17.85 -1.76 -1.58
CA VAL A 139 16.58 -1.39 -0.90
C VAL A 139 16.60 0.05 -0.39
N GLU A 140 17.72 0.53 0.14
CA GLU A 140 17.80 1.87 0.76
C GLU A 140 18.00 2.96 -0.30
N ASP A 141 18.85 2.74 -1.28
CA ASP A 141 19.19 3.73 -2.31
C ASP A 141 18.04 4.04 -3.29
N PHE A 142 17.01 3.17 -3.35
CA PHE A 142 15.94 3.23 -4.34
C PHE A 142 14.55 3.53 -3.78
N ASP A 143 14.42 3.72 -2.46
CA ASP A 143 13.13 4.02 -1.82
C ASP A 143 12.53 5.33 -2.32
N HIS A 144 13.36 6.30 -2.69
CA HIS A 144 12.92 7.54 -3.32
C HIS A 144 12.20 7.31 -4.66
N TYR A 145 12.70 6.37 -5.49
CA TYR A 145 12.06 6.02 -6.76
C TYR A 145 10.78 5.24 -6.55
N ARG A 146 10.75 4.37 -5.53
CA ARG A 146 9.52 3.69 -5.10
C ARG A 146 8.45 4.72 -4.74
N ALA A 147 8.77 5.67 -3.87
CA ALA A 147 7.85 6.73 -3.46
C ALA A 147 7.37 7.58 -4.66
N LEU A 148 8.30 8.07 -5.49
CA LEU A 148 8.00 8.83 -6.72
C LEU A 148 6.98 8.13 -7.63
N LEU A 149 7.06 6.81 -7.77
CA LEU A 149 6.29 6.05 -8.75
C LEU A 149 5.00 5.47 -8.19
N LEU A 150 4.94 5.25 -6.88
CA LEU A 150 3.83 4.63 -6.18
C LEU A 150 2.91 5.65 -5.49
N HIS A 151 3.41 6.80 -5.06
CA HIS A 151 2.60 7.82 -4.42
C HIS A 151 1.97 8.78 -5.43
N GLU A 152 0.90 9.45 -5.03
CA GLU A 152 0.33 10.55 -5.82
C GLU A 152 1.37 11.65 -6.05
N PRO A 153 1.37 12.34 -7.21
CA PRO A 153 0.34 12.32 -8.26
C PRO A 153 0.62 11.32 -9.40
N ARG A 154 1.71 10.56 -9.32
CA ARG A 154 2.16 9.65 -10.40
C ARG A 154 1.67 8.22 -10.20
N GLY A 155 1.51 7.86 -8.94
CA GLY A 155 0.95 6.64 -8.42
C GLY A 155 -0.47 6.82 -7.89
N TYR A 156 -1.12 5.72 -7.53
CA TYR A 156 -2.36 5.70 -6.76
C TYR A 156 -2.34 4.50 -5.81
N PRO A 157 -3.21 4.42 -4.79
CA PRO A 157 -3.18 3.34 -3.82
C PRO A 157 -3.33 1.98 -4.51
N CYS A 158 -4.38 1.79 -5.32
CA CYS A 158 -4.54 0.56 -6.09
C CYS A 158 -3.46 0.35 -7.17
N GLN A 159 -2.53 1.29 -7.37
CA GLN A 159 -1.28 1.06 -8.11
C GLN A 159 -0.38 0.30 -7.15
N ASN A 160 -0.88 -0.90 -6.88
CA ASN A 160 -0.43 -1.84 -5.90
C ASN A 160 -0.44 -1.17 -4.51
N ALA A 161 -1.47 -1.41 -3.70
CA ALA A 161 -1.44 -1.12 -2.27
C ALA A 161 -2.25 -2.16 -1.51
N ASP A 162 -1.79 -2.35 -0.28
CA ASP A 162 -2.46 -3.04 0.80
C ASP A 162 -3.02 -2.01 1.76
N PHE A 163 -4.17 -2.32 2.36
CA PHE A 163 -4.61 -1.63 3.56
C PHE A 163 -5.00 -2.68 4.61
N ILE A 164 -4.51 -2.50 5.85
CA ILE A 164 -4.42 -3.45 7.01
C ILE A 164 -3.06 -4.20 7.00
N PRO A 165 -2.34 -4.38 8.13
CA PRO A 165 -0.86 -4.36 8.18
C PRO A 165 -0.15 -5.64 7.70
N LEU A 166 -0.64 -6.27 6.63
CA LEU A 166 0.00 -7.37 5.93
C LEU A 166 -0.28 -7.31 4.41
N HIS A 167 0.74 -6.88 3.66
CA HIS A 167 1.26 -7.40 2.37
C HIS A 167 0.43 -7.50 1.07
N SER A 168 1.13 -7.08 0.00
CA SER A 168 0.96 -7.26 -1.44
C SER A 168 0.66 -6.03 -2.31
N ALA A 169 1.74 -5.38 -2.77
CA ALA A 169 1.72 -4.32 -3.74
C ALA A 169 2.96 -4.14 -4.67
N ALA A 170 3.30 -5.10 -5.53
CA ALA A 170 4.52 -5.14 -6.34
C ALA A 170 4.71 -4.10 -7.49
N PHE A 171 5.79 -3.30 -7.47
CA PHE A 171 6.35 -2.50 -8.58
C PHE A 171 7.48 -3.30 -9.23
N ALA A 172 7.43 -3.62 -10.52
CA ALA A 172 8.58 -4.20 -11.19
C ALA A 172 9.60 -3.14 -11.62
N LEU A 173 10.59 -2.91 -10.75
CA LEU A 173 11.85 -2.29 -11.10
C LEU A 173 12.65 -3.28 -11.97
N LEU A 174 12.60 -3.07 -13.27
CA LEU A 174 13.61 -3.59 -14.19
C LEU A 174 14.89 -2.75 -13.98
N VAL A 175 15.79 -3.29 -13.16
CA VAL A 175 17.15 -2.78 -13.07
C VAL A 175 17.94 -3.36 -14.25
N PHE A 176 17.93 -2.66 -15.39
CA PHE A 176 18.88 -2.92 -16.48
C PHE A 176 20.34 -2.66 -16.07
N SER A 177 20.55 -2.10 -14.88
CA SER A 177 21.84 -1.58 -14.47
C SER A 177 22.74 -2.54 -13.68
N ARG A 178 22.33 -3.79 -13.45
CA ARG A 178 23.26 -4.83 -13.02
C ARG A 178 23.27 -5.97 -14.03
N PRO A 179 24.45 -6.46 -14.48
CA PRO A 179 24.51 -7.83 -14.97
C PRO A 179 23.89 -8.72 -13.88
N PRO A 180 23.01 -9.65 -14.24
CA PRO A 180 22.34 -10.49 -13.26
C PRO A 180 23.37 -11.11 -12.32
N THR A 181 23.04 -11.19 -11.02
CA THR A 181 23.92 -11.78 -10.01
C THR A 181 24.24 -13.25 -10.31
N ARG A 182 23.41 -13.87 -11.15
CA ARG A 182 23.51 -15.21 -11.70
C ARG A 182 23.96 -15.16 -13.16
N PRO A 183 25.06 -15.82 -13.54
CA PRO A 183 25.55 -15.85 -14.92
C PRO A 183 24.52 -16.34 -15.96
N GLU A 184 23.56 -17.16 -15.54
CA GLU A 184 22.53 -17.76 -16.39
C GLU A 184 21.27 -16.90 -16.59
N ALA A 185 21.11 -15.82 -15.83
CA ALA A 185 19.97 -14.94 -16.01
C ALA A 185 20.27 -13.91 -17.12
N ALA A 186 19.23 -13.45 -17.84
CA ALA A 186 19.38 -12.38 -18.83
C ALA A 186 19.20 -10.97 -18.23
N PHE A 187 18.41 -10.85 -17.16
CA PHE A 187 18.18 -9.60 -16.43
C PHE A 187 17.79 -9.90 -14.97
N GLY A 188 17.96 -8.89 -14.12
CA GLY A 188 17.43 -8.87 -12.76
C GLY A 188 16.11 -8.11 -12.69
N VAL A 189 15.18 -8.60 -11.88
CA VAL A 189 13.93 -7.91 -11.56
C VAL A 189 13.90 -7.66 -10.07
N VAL A 190 13.47 -6.46 -9.73
CA VAL A 190 13.28 -6.01 -8.36
C VAL A 190 11.83 -5.65 -8.23
N VAL A 191 11.21 -6.13 -7.17
CA VAL A 191 9.83 -5.81 -6.88
C VAL A 191 9.77 -4.84 -5.69
N ALA A 192 9.03 -3.73 -5.79
CA ALA A 192 8.92 -2.74 -4.71
C ALA A 192 7.46 -2.38 -4.41
N GLU A 193 7.04 -2.40 -3.15
CA GLU A 193 5.64 -2.24 -2.79
C GLU A 193 5.34 -1.03 -1.94
N GLN A 194 4.07 -0.79 -1.65
CA GLN A 194 3.71 0.22 -0.66
C GLN A 194 4.25 -0.18 0.71
N GLY A 195 4.49 0.81 1.57
CA GLY A 195 5.00 0.55 2.92
C GLY A 195 6.47 0.14 2.99
N LYS A 196 7.29 0.45 1.97
CA LYS A 196 8.73 0.11 1.89
C LYS A 196 9.01 -1.41 1.93
N ILE A 197 8.15 -2.20 1.28
CA ILE A 197 8.30 -3.65 1.18
C ILE A 197 8.97 -4.00 -0.15
N TYR A 198 9.89 -4.96 -0.15
CA TYR A 198 10.58 -5.44 -1.36
C TYR A 198 10.53 -6.96 -1.38
N PRO A 199 9.48 -7.58 -1.95
CA PRO A 199 9.28 -9.01 -1.87
C PRO A 199 10.31 -9.73 -2.73
N ALA A 200 10.67 -10.94 -2.30
CA ALA A 200 11.59 -11.78 -3.04
C ALA A 200 11.02 -12.20 -4.41
N MET A 201 9.70 -12.30 -4.54
CA MET A 201 9.01 -12.67 -5.79
C MET A 201 7.58 -12.09 -5.79
N SER A 202 7.07 -11.70 -6.96
CA SER A 202 5.65 -11.43 -7.21
C SER A 202 5.22 -11.96 -8.58
N GLY A 203 4.26 -12.89 -8.59
CA GLY A 203 3.90 -13.64 -9.81
C GLY A 203 3.28 -12.76 -10.91
N HIS A 204 2.30 -11.92 -10.55
CA HIS A 204 1.63 -11.04 -11.53
C HIS A 204 2.63 -10.01 -12.11
N ASN A 205 3.56 -9.51 -11.30
CA ASN A 205 4.59 -8.57 -11.76
C ASN A 205 5.60 -9.21 -12.70
N VAL A 206 6.08 -10.42 -12.40
CA VAL A 206 7.01 -11.12 -13.28
C VAL A 206 6.36 -11.43 -14.63
N ILE A 207 5.06 -11.78 -14.64
CA ILE A 207 4.31 -11.95 -15.89
C ILE A 207 4.21 -10.64 -16.68
N CYS A 208 3.93 -9.52 -16.02
CA CYS A 208 3.93 -8.19 -16.64
C CYS A 208 5.31 -7.80 -17.19
N VAL A 209 6.40 -8.06 -16.46
CA VAL A 209 7.76 -7.80 -16.92
C VAL A 209 8.10 -8.60 -18.16
N ALA A 210 7.84 -9.90 -18.14
CA ALA A 210 8.08 -10.77 -19.29
C ALA A 210 7.30 -10.27 -20.51
N THR A 211 6.02 -9.93 -20.31
CA THR A 211 5.15 -9.38 -21.37
C THR A 211 5.70 -8.06 -21.91
N ALA A 212 6.01 -7.09 -21.04
CA ALA A 212 6.54 -5.81 -21.43
C ALA A 212 7.85 -5.96 -22.21
N LEU A 213 8.80 -6.79 -21.75
CA LEU A 213 10.07 -7.01 -22.42
C LEU A 213 9.94 -7.70 -23.77
N LEU A 214 9.07 -8.71 -23.86
CA LEU A 214 8.85 -9.47 -25.10
C LEU A 214 8.16 -8.60 -26.16
N GLU A 215 7.11 -7.87 -25.78
CA GLU A 215 6.31 -7.06 -26.69
C GLU A 215 7.00 -5.74 -27.08
N THR A 216 7.88 -5.20 -26.23
CA THR A 216 8.72 -4.03 -26.59
C THR A 216 9.99 -4.39 -27.36
N GLY A 217 10.25 -5.68 -27.58
CA GLY A 217 11.45 -6.15 -28.29
C GLY A 217 12.75 -6.00 -27.48
N MET A 218 12.66 -5.88 -26.16
CA MET A 218 13.80 -5.69 -25.26
C MET A 218 14.33 -7.01 -24.67
N ALA A 219 13.71 -8.16 -24.98
CA ALA A 219 14.07 -9.44 -24.38
C ALA A 219 15.25 -10.15 -25.08
N GLY A 220 16.24 -10.57 -24.27
CA GLY A 220 17.09 -11.75 -24.52
C GLY A 220 16.57 -12.96 -23.72
N LEU A 221 17.12 -14.16 -23.95
CA LEU A 221 16.64 -15.45 -23.39
C LEU A 221 16.24 -15.40 -21.90
N VAL A 222 14.97 -15.66 -21.58
CA VAL A 222 14.41 -15.60 -20.22
C VAL A 222 14.11 -17.01 -19.70
N GLN A 223 14.33 -17.29 -18.41
CA GLN A 223 13.80 -18.49 -17.72
C GLN A 223 12.28 -18.37 -17.41
N VAL A 224 11.54 -17.80 -18.35
CA VAL A 224 10.08 -17.68 -18.33
C VAL A 224 9.60 -18.28 -19.64
N LYS A 225 8.68 -19.22 -19.58
CA LYS A 225 8.16 -19.86 -20.79
C LYS A 225 6.96 -19.05 -21.27
N ALA A 226 7.18 -18.23 -22.29
CA ALA A 226 6.12 -17.45 -22.92
C ALA A 226 5.67 -18.11 -24.23
N GLN A 227 4.37 -18.16 -24.44
CA GLN A 227 3.78 -18.41 -25.76
C GLN A 227 3.53 -17.06 -26.41
N CYS A 228 4.10 -16.86 -27.61
CA CYS A 228 3.97 -15.62 -28.35
C CYS A 228 3.34 -15.89 -29.71
N GLU A 229 2.29 -15.14 -30.05
CA GLU A 229 1.61 -15.20 -31.34
C GLU A 229 1.47 -13.77 -31.88
N HIS A 230 1.83 -13.55 -33.15
CA HIS A 230 1.70 -12.26 -33.83
C HIS A 230 2.34 -11.07 -33.07
N GLY A 231 3.47 -11.29 -32.40
CA GLY A 231 4.17 -10.25 -31.62
C GLY A 231 3.57 -9.96 -30.24
N LYS A 232 2.62 -10.77 -29.78
CA LYS A 232 1.95 -10.64 -28.47
C LYS A 232 2.22 -11.87 -27.60
N ALA A 233 2.47 -11.68 -26.30
CA ALA A 233 2.57 -12.79 -25.35
C ALA A 233 1.16 -13.26 -24.94
N THR A 234 0.73 -14.42 -25.44
CA THR A 234 -0.61 -14.98 -25.20
C THR A 234 -0.69 -15.76 -23.90
N GLN A 235 0.43 -16.27 -23.39
CA GLN A 235 0.54 -16.93 -22.10
C GLN A 235 1.97 -16.81 -21.58
N VAL A 236 2.12 -16.57 -20.28
CA VAL A 236 3.41 -16.53 -19.61
C VAL A 236 3.38 -17.50 -18.43
N GLU A 237 4.24 -18.52 -18.48
CA GLU A 237 4.44 -19.51 -17.42
C GLU A 237 5.73 -19.20 -16.66
N LEU A 238 5.61 -19.03 -15.35
CA LEU A 238 6.71 -18.77 -14.44
C LEU A 238 6.97 -20.02 -13.60
N ARG A 239 8.21 -20.51 -13.59
CA ARG A 239 8.70 -21.47 -12.59
C ARG A 239 9.17 -20.70 -11.36
N ASN A 240 8.48 -20.87 -10.25
CA ASN A 240 8.75 -20.15 -9.02
C ASN A 240 9.86 -20.83 -8.19
N ALA A 241 10.37 -20.12 -7.18
CA ALA A 241 11.17 -20.71 -6.12
C ALA A 241 10.41 -21.82 -5.38
N PRO A 242 11.11 -22.74 -4.70
CA PRO A 242 10.47 -23.76 -3.88
C PRO A 242 9.48 -23.18 -2.88
N ALA A 243 8.26 -23.69 -2.90
CA ALA A 243 7.17 -23.33 -2.01
C ALA A 243 6.96 -24.45 -0.98
N PHE A 244 6.59 -24.11 0.25
CA PHE A 244 6.42 -25.09 1.32
C PHE A 244 5.36 -24.68 2.33
N CYS A 245 4.80 -25.69 3.00
CA CYS A 245 4.00 -25.53 4.21
C CYS A 245 4.49 -26.59 5.20
N ARG A 246 4.90 -26.19 6.40
CA ARG A 246 5.43 -27.13 7.39
C ARG A 246 4.26 -27.82 8.10
N PRO A 247 4.42 -29.08 8.56
CA PRO A 247 3.38 -29.74 9.35
C PRO A 247 2.93 -28.96 10.59
N CYS A 248 3.85 -28.25 11.25
CA CYS A 248 3.54 -27.40 12.40
C CYS A 248 2.81 -26.09 12.06
N ASP A 249 2.77 -25.73 10.78
CA ASP A 249 2.12 -24.51 10.29
C ASP A 249 0.72 -24.79 9.71
N MET A 250 0.28 -26.05 9.71
CA MET A 250 -1.05 -26.43 9.23
C MET A 250 -2.06 -26.47 10.36
N GLY A 251 -3.25 -25.92 10.10
CA GLY A 251 -4.36 -25.97 11.05
C GLY A 251 -4.12 -25.18 12.34
N VAL A 252 -3.35 -24.10 12.28
CA VAL A 252 -3.04 -23.24 13.41
C VAL A 252 -4.32 -22.48 13.83
N GLU A 253 -4.70 -22.59 15.10
CA GLU A 253 -5.80 -21.78 15.63
C GLU A 253 -5.31 -20.38 16.00
N VAL A 254 -5.95 -19.36 15.44
CA VAL A 254 -5.67 -17.95 15.73
C VAL A 254 -6.94 -17.29 16.23
N ASP A 255 -6.86 -16.61 17.37
CA ASP A 255 -7.96 -15.79 17.89
C ASP A 255 -7.90 -14.39 17.27
N VAL A 256 -8.84 -14.09 16.38
CA VAL A 256 -8.87 -12.84 15.63
C VAL A 256 -9.74 -11.81 16.35
N PRO A 257 -9.19 -10.62 16.69
CA PRO A 257 -9.94 -9.54 17.32
C PRO A 257 -11.12 -9.03 16.47
N LEU A 258 -11.82 -8.00 16.97
CA LEU A 258 -12.94 -7.36 16.27
C LEU A 258 -14.15 -8.28 16.03
N GLY A 259 -14.32 -9.30 16.88
CA GLY A 259 -15.51 -10.17 16.89
C GLY A 259 -15.50 -11.31 15.86
N VAL A 260 -14.36 -11.57 15.21
CA VAL A 260 -14.19 -12.71 14.30
C VAL A 260 -14.04 -14.02 15.10
N GLY A 261 -13.31 -13.97 16.22
CA GLY A 261 -13.10 -15.12 17.10
C GLY A 261 -12.04 -16.09 16.55
N LYS A 262 -12.12 -17.35 16.98
CA LYS A 262 -11.13 -18.37 16.60
C LYS A 262 -11.32 -18.82 15.15
N VAL A 263 -10.25 -18.71 14.37
CA VAL A 263 -10.16 -19.21 12.99
C VAL A 263 -9.00 -20.18 12.85
N THR A 264 -9.15 -21.16 11.99
CA THR A 264 -8.09 -22.12 11.64
C THR A 264 -7.40 -21.63 10.38
N VAL A 265 -6.07 -21.52 10.43
CA VAL A 265 -5.25 -21.01 9.33
C VAL A 265 -4.10 -21.95 9.00
N ASP A 266 -3.63 -21.90 7.76
CA ASP A 266 -2.34 -22.47 7.38
C ASP A 266 -1.33 -21.36 7.14
N ILE A 267 -0.07 -21.58 7.53
CA ILE A 267 1.04 -20.69 7.21
C ILE A 267 1.89 -21.37 6.14
N ALA A 268 2.01 -20.74 4.98
CA ALA A 268 2.73 -21.32 3.84
C ALA A 268 3.59 -20.28 3.13
N TYR A 269 4.69 -20.74 2.55
CA TYR A 269 5.61 -19.93 1.76
C TYR A 269 5.45 -20.26 0.27
N GLY A 270 5.26 -19.23 -0.55
CA GLY A 270 5.14 -19.34 -2.01
C GLY A 270 5.97 -18.31 -2.77
N GLY A 271 7.06 -17.82 -2.16
CA GLY A 271 7.81 -16.62 -2.57
C GLY A 271 7.69 -15.50 -1.54
N MET A 272 6.56 -15.47 -0.82
CA MET A 272 6.34 -14.77 0.44
C MET A 272 5.59 -15.69 1.41
N PHE A 273 5.58 -15.34 2.70
CA PHE A 273 4.74 -16.01 3.70
C PHE A 273 3.31 -15.52 3.62
N TYR A 274 2.37 -16.46 3.64
CA TYR A 274 0.93 -16.22 3.66
C TYR A 274 0.30 -16.92 4.86
N VAL A 275 -0.68 -16.24 5.45
CA VAL A 275 -1.69 -16.86 6.31
C VAL A 275 -2.90 -17.15 5.43
N ILE A 276 -3.21 -18.43 5.25
CA ILE A 276 -4.29 -18.92 4.41
C ILE A 276 -5.44 -19.31 5.32
N VAL A 277 -6.61 -18.75 5.04
CA VAL A 277 -7.82 -18.99 5.84
C VAL A 277 -9.01 -19.22 4.92
N ASP A 278 -9.93 -20.09 5.33
CA ASP A 278 -11.21 -20.23 4.65
C ASP A 278 -12.04 -18.96 4.85
N ALA A 279 -12.41 -18.30 3.75
CA ALA A 279 -13.17 -17.06 3.78
C ALA A 279 -14.51 -17.22 4.53
N ALA A 280 -15.16 -18.39 4.46
CA ALA A 280 -16.42 -18.60 5.18
C ALA A 280 -16.22 -18.61 6.71
N SER A 281 -15.05 -19.03 7.18
CA SER A 281 -14.68 -19.03 8.60
C SER A 281 -14.25 -17.66 9.13
N ALA A 282 -13.63 -16.82 8.30
CA ALA A 282 -13.07 -15.54 8.72
C ALA A 282 -13.95 -14.32 8.40
N CYS A 283 -14.81 -14.40 7.39
CA CYS A 283 -15.64 -13.28 6.99
C CYS A 283 -16.94 -13.21 7.80
N ALA A 284 -17.19 -12.04 8.40
CA ALA A 284 -18.52 -11.67 8.90
C ALA A 284 -19.56 -11.85 7.78
N PRO A 285 -20.83 -12.19 8.07
CA PRO A 285 -21.84 -12.50 7.05
C PRO A 285 -21.98 -11.44 5.95
N ARG A 286 -21.75 -10.16 6.28
CA ARG A 286 -21.81 -9.02 5.35
C ARG A 286 -20.61 -8.94 4.38
N CYS A 287 -19.48 -9.56 4.71
CA CYS A 287 -18.30 -9.62 3.84
C CYS A 287 -18.24 -10.92 3.02
N ARG A 288 -19.24 -11.81 3.14
CA ARG A 288 -19.31 -13.08 2.38
C ARG A 288 -19.86 -12.90 0.96
N GLU A 289 -20.50 -11.77 0.69
CA GLU A 289 -21.02 -11.42 -0.63
C GLU A 289 -20.41 -10.09 -1.06
N LEU A 290 -19.55 -10.14 -2.09
CA LEU A 290 -18.94 -8.96 -2.68
C LEU A 290 -19.89 -8.36 -3.70
N ARG A 291 -20.31 -7.12 -3.47
CA ARG A 291 -21.22 -6.38 -4.35
C ARG A 291 -20.49 -5.16 -4.90
N TRP A 292 -20.17 -5.19 -6.19
CA TRP A 292 -19.38 -4.14 -6.84
C TRP A 292 -20.07 -2.77 -6.88
N ASP A 293 -21.38 -2.73 -6.67
CA ASP A 293 -22.21 -1.53 -6.55
C ASP A 293 -22.32 -1.00 -5.11
N ASP A 294 -21.83 -1.74 -4.11
CA ASP A 294 -21.80 -1.34 -2.69
C ASP A 294 -20.37 -1.36 -2.14
N PRO A 295 -19.68 -0.20 -2.09
CA PRO A 295 -18.33 -0.07 -1.55
C PRO A 295 -18.16 -0.53 -0.10
N ALA A 296 -19.25 -0.63 0.67
CA ALA A 296 -19.19 -1.14 2.04
C ALA A 296 -18.95 -2.65 2.12
N THR A 297 -19.06 -3.39 1.01
CA THR A 297 -18.82 -4.84 0.95
C THR A 297 -17.38 -5.20 0.62
N HIS A 298 -16.57 -4.23 0.17
CA HIS A 298 -15.16 -4.41 -0.17
C HIS A 298 -14.31 -3.26 0.40
N THR A 299 -14.17 -3.23 1.73
CA THR A 299 -13.29 -2.27 2.40
C THR A 299 -11.86 -2.79 2.41
N GLY A 300 -10.93 -2.01 1.86
CA GLY A 300 -9.52 -2.39 1.73
C GLY A 300 -9.11 -2.64 0.29
N MET A 301 -7.84 -2.98 0.08
CA MET A 301 -7.31 -3.24 -1.25
C MET A 301 -6.94 -4.71 -1.36
N LEU A 302 -7.46 -5.35 -2.41
CA LEU A 302 -7.36 -6.78 -2.66
C LEU A 302 -6.64 -6.98 -4.00
N ASP A 303 -5.74 -7.96 -4.08
CA ASP A 303 -5.12 -8.35 -5.35
C ASP A 303 -6.23 -8.73 -6.36
N ARG A 304 -6.23 -8.06 -7.52
CA ARG A 304 -7.20 -8.29 -8.58
C ARG A 304 -6.85 -9.53 -9.38
N SER A 305 -5.58 -9.93 -9.37
CA SER A 305 -5.11 -11.22 -9.88
C SER A 305 -5.37 -12.33 -8.86
N PRO A 306 -5.26 -13.61 -9.25
CA PRO A 306 -5.36 -14.74 -8.31
C PRO A 306 -4.20 -14.84 -7.31
N CYS A 307 -3.32 -13.84 -7.25
CA CYS A 307 -2.09 -13.79 -6.48
C CYS A 307 -1.14 -14.95 -6.79
N GLY A 308 -0.10 -14.72 -7.59
CA GLY A 308 0.79 -15.80 -8.03
C GLY A 308 1.53 -16.50 -6.88
N THR A 309 2.15 -15.73 -5.99
CA THR A 309 2.83 -16.24 -4.78
C THR A 309 1.86 -16.89 -3.81
N GLY A 310 0.66 -16.31 -3.62
CA GLY A 310 -0.40 -16.90 -2.81
C GLY A 310 -0.90 -18.24 -3.38
N THR A 311 -1.06 -18.33 -4.71
CA THR A 311 -1.41 -19.57 -5.43
C THR A 311 -0.35 -20.64 -5.19
N CYS A 312 0.94 -20.29 -5.25
CA CYS A 312 2.03 -21.22 -4.93
C CYS A 312 1.99 -21.71 -3.47
N ALA A 313 1.71 -20.81 -2.52
CA ALA A 313 1.57 -21.16 -1.11
C ALA A 313 0.37 -22.08 -0.85
N ILE A 314 -0.78 -21.81 -1.47
CA ILE A 314 -1.99 -22.67 -1.41
C ILE A 314 -1.69 -24.06 -1.98
N MET A 315 -1.08 -24.15 -3.17
CA MET A 315 -0.70 -25.45 -3.75
C MET A 315 0.26 -26.23 -2.84
N ALA A 316 1.20 -25.55 -2.18
CA ALA A 316 2.11 -26.20 -1.23
C ALA A 316 1.39 -26.72 0.01
N ALA A 317 0.41 -25.98 0.55
CA ALA A 317 -0.43 -26.43 1.66
C ALA A 317 -1.31 -27.63 1.26
N LEU A 318 -1.99 -27.56 0.11
CA LEU A 318 -2.79 -28.67 -0.43
C LEU A 318 -1.94 -29.93 -0.65
N HIS A 319 -0.74 -29.78 -1.19
CA HIS A 319 0.18 -30.90 -1.36
C HIS A 319 0.66 -31.48 -0.03
N ALA A 320 0.98 -30.63 0.97
CA ALA A 320 1.36 -31.08 2.30
C ALA A 320 0.24 -31.90 2.98
N ARG A 321 -1.03 -31.62 2.66
CA ARG A 321 -2.20 -32.39 3.09
C ARG A 321 -2.50 -33.64 2.24
N GLY A 322 -1.79 -33.82 1.12
CA GLY A 322 -2.04 -34.90 0.16
C GLY A 322 -3.26 -34.67 -0.73
N GLU A 323 -3.79 -33.43 -0.79
CA GLU A 323 -4.97 -33.03 -1.55
C GLU A 323 -4.64 -32.60 -2.99
N LEU A 324 -3.39 -32.24 -3.28
CA LEU A 324 -2.90 -31.90 -4.62
C LEU A 324 -1.63 -32.69 -4.93
N ARG A 325 -1.59 -33.40 -6.07
CA ARG A 325 -0.42 -34.20 -6.46
C ARG A 325 0.54 -33.44 -7.35
N VAL A 326 1.82 -33.85 -7.33
CA VAL A 326 2.79 -33.44 -8.36
C VAL A 326 2.24 -33.80 -9.74
N GLY A 327 2.34 -32.84 -10.67
CA GLY A 327 1.84 -32.96 -12.03
C GLY A 327 0.35 -32.70 -12.19
N GLU A 328 -0.42 -32.47 -11.13
CA GLU A 328 -1.86 -32.13 -11.23
C GLU A 328 -2.05 -30.62 -11.52
N PRO A 329 -2.91 -30.24 -12.48
CA PRO A 329 -3.23 -28.83 -12.71
C PRO A 329 -4.10 -28.27 -11.58
N PHE A 330 -3.82 -27.05 -11.15
CA PHE A 330 -4.59 -26.31 -10.17
C PHE A 330 -5.09 -25.00 -10.78
N GLU A 331 -6.39 -24.76 -10.78
CA GLU A 331 -6.96 -23.49 -11.25
C GLU A 331 -7.33 -22.62 -10.05
N HIS A 332 -6.78 -21.40 -10.01
CA HIS A 332 -7.06 -20.44 -8.95
C HIS A 332 -7.68 -19.18 -9.55
N SER A 333 -8.84 -18.79 -9.00
CA SER A 333 -9.60 -17.63 -9.47
C SER A 333 -9.44 -16.45 -8.53
N SER A 334 -9.36 -15.24 -9.08
CA SER A 334 -9.34 -14.00 -8.32
C SER A 334 -10.75 -13.53 -7.97
N ILE A 335 -10.81 -12.45 -7.19
CA ILE A 335 -12.05 -11.74 -6.89
C ILE A 335 -12.78 -11.22 -8.15
N LEU A 336 -12.05 -10.95 -9.23
CA LEU A 336 -12.61 -10.51 -10.52
C LEU A 336 -12.97 -11.68 -11.45
N GLY A 337 -12.78 -12.93 -11.02
CA GLY A 337 -12.97 -14.12 -11.84
C GLY A 337 -11.87 -14.34 -12.88
N THR A 338 -10.75 -13.60 -12.81
CA THR A 338 -9.56 -13.93 -13.61
C THR A 338 -8.87 -15.15 -13.04
N LYS A 339 -8.08 -15.86 -13.86
CA LYS A 339 -7.57 -17.20 -13.52
C LYS A 339 -6.08 -17.34 -13.74
N PHE A 340 -5.43 -18.05 -12.84
CA PHE A 340 -4.10 -18.60 -13.00
C PHE A 340 -4.18 -20.13 -13.00
N ILE A 341 -3.35 -20.74 -13.82
CA ILE A 341 -3.19 -22.20 -13.86
C ILE A 341 -1.83 -22.52 -13.24
N GLY A 342 -1.87 -23.19 -12.09
CA GLY A 342 -0.70 -23.67 -11.38
C GLY A 342 -0.43 -25.15 -11.61
N ARG A 343 0.81 -25.58 -11.38
CA ARG A 343 1.21 -26.99 -11.34
C ARG A 343 2.41 -27.19 -10.42
N LEU A 344 2.44 -28.29 -9.68
CA LEU A 344 3.61 -28.72 -8.93
C LEU A 344 4.46 -29.65 -9.79
N HIS A 345 5.77 -29.41 -9.88
CA HIS A 345 6.66 -30.19 -10.77
C HIS A 345 7.43 -31.30 -10.06
N GLU A 346 7.95 -31.01 -8.88
CA GLU A 346 8.83 -31.90 -8.14
C GLU A 346 8.81 -31.52 -6.66
N GLU A 347 9.07 -32.51 -5.81
CA GLU A 347 9.40 -32.29 -4.41
C GLU A 347 10.89 -32.00 -4.27
N VAL A 348 11.22 -31.04 -3.42
CA VAL A 348 12.60 -30.67 -3.09
C VAL A 348 12.73 -30.46 -1.59
N VAL A 349 13.96 -30.35 -1.10
CA VAL A 349 14.24 -29.98 0.28
C VAL A 349 14.97 -28.64 0.27
N VAL A 350 14.48 -27.69 1.05
CA VAL A 350 15.08 -26.36 1.24
C VAL A 350 15.54 -26.22 2.68
N GLY A 351 16.74 -25.68 2.89
CA GLY A 351 17.34 -25.52 4.21
C GLY A 351 18.84 -25.84 4.20
N GLY A 352 19.61 -25.08 4.95
CA GLY A 352 21.08 -25.15 5.02
C GLY A 352 21.65 -24.01 5.88
N GLY A 353 22.86 -24.19 6.42
CA GLY A 353 23.49 -23.17 7.26
C GLY A 353 22.90 -23.02 8.68
N GLY A 354 22.45 -24.12 9.30
CA GLY A 354 22.00 -24.15 10.70
C GLY A 354 20.48 -24.05 10.92
N THR A 355 19.68 -24.10 9.85
CA THR A 355 18.21 -24.20 9.91
C THR A 355 17.74 -25.62 9.59
N GLU A 356 16.60 -26.04 10.17
CA GLU A 356 16.05 -27.37 9.87
C GLU A 356 15.59 -27.47 8.41
N PRO A 357 15.88 -28.59 7.73
CA PRO A 357 15.44 -28.81 6.35
C PRO A 357 13.92 -28.94 6.27
N VAL A 358 13.33 -28.29 5.27
CA VAL A 358 11.89 -28.26 5.02
C VAL A 358 11.59 -28.91 3.68
N ARG A 359 10.60 -29.82 3.67
CA ARG A 359 10.04 -30.37 2.43
C ARG A 359 9.27 -29.28 1.69
N ALA A 360 9.58 -29.13 0.41
CA ALA A 360 8.99 -28.13 -0.46
C ALA A 360 8.61 -28.74 -1.80
N VAL A 361 7.90 -27.98 -2.59
CA VAL A 361 7.52 -28.30 -3.97
C VAL A 361 7.93 -27.16 -4.88
N VAL A 362 8.21 -27.46 -6.14
CA VAL A 362 8.53 -26.44 -7.16
C VAL A 362 7.26 -26.15 -7.98
N PRO A 363 6.60 -25.00 -7.79
CA PRO A 363 5.39 -24.68 -8.51
C PRO A 363 5.69 -23.89 -9.80
N THR A 364 4.83 -24.07 -10.80
CA THR A 364 4.63 -23.09 -11.87
C THR A 364 3.28 -22.41 -11.73
N ILE A 365 3.20 -21.19 -12.27
CA ILE A 365 1.96 -20.44 -12.44
C ILE A 365 1.93 -19.84 -13.84
N SER A 366 0.79 -19.97 -14.51
CA SER A 366 0.54 -19.44 -15.84
C SER A 366 -0.54 -18.38 -15.79
N GLY A 367 -0.26 -17.23 -16.39
CA GLY A 367 -1.21 -16.13 -16.53
C GLY A 367 -1.02 -15.37 -17.83
N ARG A 368 -1.79 -14.27 -17.96
CA ARG A 368 -1.72 -13.35 -19.09
C ARG A 368 -1.63 -11.93 -18.59
N ALA A 369 -0.86 -11.11 -19.27
CA ALA A 369 -0.82 -9.68 -19.06
C ALA A 369 -1.13 -8.91 -20.34
N TRP A 370 -1.47 -7.65 -20.16
CA TRP A 370 -1.72 -6.71 -21.25
C TRP A 370 -1.03 -5.39 -20.94
N ILE A 371 -0.32 -4.84 -21.91
CA ILE A 371 0.18 -3.48 -21.86
C ILE A 371 -1.02 -2.53 -21.92
N THR A 372 -1.07 -1.58 -20.98
CA THR A 372 -2.12 -0.56 -20.89
C THR A 372 -1.62 0.80 -21.34
N GLN A 373 -0.34 1.10 -21.16
CA GLN A 373 0.22 2.41 -21.49
C GLN A 373 1.74 2.38 -21.67
N HIS A 374 2.25 3.22 -22.56
CA HIS A 374 3.64 3.68 -22.56
C HIS A 374 3.67 5.11 -22.03
N ALA A 375 4.51 5.38 -21.04
CA ALA A 375 4.62 6.71 -20.45
C ALA A 375 6.06 7.09 -20.14
N THR A 376 6.29 8.40 -20.04
CA THR A 376 7.54 8.95 -19.52
C THR A 376 7.23 9.65 -18.19
N VAL A 377 7.80 9.13 -17.09
CA VAL A 377 7.75 9.80 -15.79
C VAL A 377 8.86 10.85 -15.74
N VAL A 378 8.49 12.08 -15.43
CA VAL A 378 9.43 13.20 -15.34
C VAL A 378 9.69 13.52 -13.86
N CYS A 379 10.97 13.56 -13.48
CA CYS A 379 11.44 14.06 -12.18
C CYS A 379 12.01 15.45 -12.39
N ASP A 380 11.21 16.47 -12.12
CA ASP A 380 11.65 17.86 -12.16
C ASP A 380 12.27 18.23 -10.81
N PRO A 381 13.50 18.79 -10.75
CA PRO A 381 14.14 19.16 -9.49
C PRO A 381 13.41 20.28 -8.74
N SER A 382 12.52 21.03 -9.41
CA SER A 382 11.68 22.07 -8.83
C SER A 382 10.29 21.58 -8.39
N ASP A 383 9.96 20.30 -8.64
CA ASP A 383 8.72 19.69 -8.16
C ASP A 383 8.68 19.75 -6.62
N PRO A 384 7.66 20.38 -6.01
CA PRO A 384 7.55 20.43 -4.56
C PRO A 384 7.29 19.06 -3.90
N PHE A 385 6.89 18.06 -4.70
CA PHE A 385 6.60 16.69 -4.28
C PHE A 385 7.45 15.69 -5.07
N PRO A 386 8.79 15.72 -4.93
CA PRO A 386 9.67 14.88 -5.74
C PRO A 386 9.40 13.38 -5.51
N GLU A 387 8.96 13.00 -4.32
CA GLU A 387 8.60 11.61 -3.94
C GLU A 387 7.09 11.37 -3.83
N GLY A 388 6.30 12.33 -4.29
CA GLY A 388 4.85 12.31 -4.13
C GLY A 388 4.37 12.46 -2.69
N TYR A 389 3.11 12.10 -2.46
CA TYR A 389 2.41 12.18 -1.18
C TYR A 389 1.26 11.15 -1.08
N LYS A 390 0.71 11.01 0.13
CA LYS A 390 -0.44 10.14 0.42
C LYS A 390 -1.52 10.95 1.15
N VAL A 391 -2.78 10.72 0.79
CA VAL A 391 -3.95 11.38 1.40
C VAL A 391 -4.89 10.31 1.96
N GLY A 392 -5.24 10.42 3.24
CA GLY A 392 -5.86 9.32 4.01
C GLY A 392 -7.32 8.97 3.67
N ASP A 393 -7.91 9.55 2.63
CA ASP A 393 -9.21 9.11 2.12
C ASP A 393 -9.11 7.83 1.28
N ILE A 394 -7.96 7.62 0.63
CA ILE A 394 -7.72 6.46 -0.25
C ILE A 394 -6.43 5.68 0.09
N TRP A 395 -5.61 6.18 1.02
CA TRP A 395 -4.27 5.66 1.33
C TRP A 395 -4.07 5.00 2.67
#